data_AF-A0A511SYS2-F1
#
_entry.id   AF-A0A511SYS2-F1
#
_cell.length_a   1.000
_cell.length_b   1.000
_cell.length_c   1.000
_cell.angle_alpha   90.00
_cell.angle_beta   90.00
_cell.angle_gamma   90.00
#
_symmetry.space_group_name_H-M   'P 1'
#
loop_
_entity.id
_entity.type
_entity.pdbx_description
1 polymer ?
#
loop_
_entity_poly.entity_id
_entity_poly.type
_entity_poly.pdbx_seq_one_letter_code
_entity_poly.pdbx_strand_id
1 'polypeptide(L)'
;MHRALPSLALGFSVLCLTACPAKAPPTLETRSPPPPPIRVPPGCESSQAGEYRHEENPAFRYRGEEDGGTLTLAVVRALTDTDAGTDSSGASIVLQRTPGGFVGETRATGFTGSGAPCPVAFPTELVACDDAGLTLRAVASTSIDEGCQPSRTGPPPVRLKQVLLRETPDAGP
;
A
#
# COMPACT_ATOMS: atom_id res chain seq x y z
N MET A 1 59.18 23.34 48.27
CA MET A 1 59.81 24.67 48.36
C MET A 1 60.69 24.87 47.13
N HIS A 2 60.63 26.08 46.55
CA HIS A 2 61.63 26.75 45.69
C HIS A 2 61.81 26.37 44.20
N ARG A 3 61.29 27.28 43.35
CA ARG A 3 61.85 27.89 42.12
C ARG A 3 63.22 27.38 41.63
N ALA A 4 63.35 27.17 40.32
CA ALA A 4 63.96 28.13 39.36
C ALA A 4 64.10 27.54 37.94
N LEU A 5 63.78 28.35 36.92
CA LEU A 5 64.05 28.23 35.47
C LEU A 5 65.55 28.58 35.15
N PRO A 6 66.11 28.60 33.91
CA PRO A 6 65.59 28.30 32.54
C PRO A 6 66.61 27.58 31.57
N SER A 7 66.21 27.43 30.29
CA SER A 7 66.98 27.72 29.04
C SER A 7 67.52 26.58 28.15
N LEU A 8 67.35 26.85 26.83
CA LEU A 8 67.94 26.30 25.58
C LEU A 8 67.27 25.01 25.03
N ALA A 9 66.40 25.04 24.01
CA ALA A 9 66.44 25.53 22.62
C ALA A 9 67.17 24.60 21.62
N LEU A 10 66.43 24.18 20.57
CA LEU A 10 66.77 23.54 19.28
C LEU A 10 65.91 22.28 19.08
N GLY A 11 65.16 22.04 18.01
CA GLY A 11 64.90 22.77 16.78
C GLY A 11 63.97 21.86 15.97
N PHE A 12 62.70 22.26 15.83
CA PHE A 12 61.64 21.49 15.18
C PHE A 12 61.58 21.92 13.70
N SER A 13 61.75 20.99 12.76
CA SER A 13 61.47 21.23 11.34
C SER A 13 60.44 20.20 10.86
N VAL A 14 59.18 20.61 10.90
CA VAL A 14 58.04 19.89 10.32
C VAL A 14 57.80 20.47 8.93
N LEU A 15 57.92 19.62 7.91
CA LEU A 15 57.51 19.91 6.53
C LEU A 15 55.97 20.01 6.49
N CYS A 16 55.45 21.24 6.51
CA CYS A 16 54.04 21.51 6.23
C CYS A 16 53.77 21.34 4.73
N LEU A 17 53.15 20.22 4.34
CA LEU A 17 52.48 20.07 3.06
C LEU A 17 51.23 20.96 3.07
N THR A 18 51.27 22.06 2.31
CA THR A 18 50.12 22.94 2.07
C THR A 18 49.15 22.27 1.08
N ALA A 19 48.17 21.54 1.60
CA ALA A 19 47.02 21.11 0.82
C ALA A 19 46.05 22.29 0.64
N CYS A 20 45.92 22.81 -0.59
CA CYS A 20 44.89 23.79 -0.94
C CYS A 20 43.49 23.19 -0.77
N PRO A 21 42.54 23.88 -0.10
CA PRO A 21 41.15 23.45 -0.13
C PRO A 21 40.57 23.79 -1.52
N ALA A 22 40.35 22.78 -2.34
CA ALA A 22 39.54 22.92 -3.54
C ALA A 22 38.11 23.27 -3.12
N LYS A 23 37.65 24.47 -3.48
CA LYS A 23 36.27 24.90 -3.28
C LYS A 23 35.36 24.02 -4.13
N ALA A 24 34.56 23.18 -3.48
CA ALA A 24 33.56 22.36 -4.14
C ALA A 24 32.57 23.26 -4.93
N PRO A 25 32.17 22.88 -6.16
CA PRO A 25 31.11 23.58 -6.88
C PRO A 25 29.83 23.56 -6.04
N PRO A 26 29.01 24.62 -6.04
CA PRO A 26 27.73 24.62 -5.34
C PRO A 26 26.84 23.52 -5.92
N THR A 27 26.45 22.56 -5.07
CA THR A 27 25.38 21.61 -5.38
C THR A 27 24.11 22.42 -5.60
N LEU A 28 23.67 22.54 -6.86
CA LEU A 28 22.32 23.01 -7.16
C LEU A 28 21.36 21.95 -6.61
N GLU A 29 20.81 22.19 -5.43
CA GLU A 29 19.65 21.45 -4.95
C GLU A 29 18.53 21.64 -5.97
N THR A 30 18.38 20.66 -6.86
CA THR A 30 17.23 20.56 -7.72
C THR A 30 16.05 20.25 -6.83
N ARG A 31 15.32 21.30 -6.42
CA ARG A 31 14.08 21.17 -5.66
C ARG A 31 13.17 20.23 -6.43
N SER A 32 12.88 19.05 -5.87
CA SER A 32 11.91 18.12 -6.47
C SER A 32 10.61 18.87 -6.74
N PRO A 33 10.02 18.73 -7.94
CA PRO A 33 8.75 19.36 -8.25
C PRO A 33 7.69 18.89 -7.24
N PRO A 34 6.72 19.75 -6.87
CA PRO A 34 5.63 19.34 -6.00
C PRO A 34 4.89 18.15 -6.63
N PRO A 35 4.43 17.17 -5.82
CA PRO A 35 3.68 16.04 -6.34
C PRO A 35 2.43 16.54 -7.08
N PRO A 36 2.02 15.87 -8.17
CA PRO A 36 0.85 16.26 -8.94
C PRO A 36 -0.40 16.27 -8.04
N PRO A 37 -1.34 17.21 -8.24
CA PRO A 37 -2.55 17.29 -7.42
C PRO A 37 -3.40 16.03 -7.58
N ILE A 38 -3.77 15.42 -6.46
CA ILE A 38 -4.66 14.25 -6.40
C ILE A 38 -6.08 14.71 -6.74
N ARG A 39 -6.54 14.41 -7.96
CA ARG A 39 -7.95 14.53 -8.37
C ARG A 39 -8.68 13.22 -8.14
N VAL A 40 -9.05 12.95 -6.89
CA VAL A 40 -9.92 11.80 -6.61
C VAL A 40 -11.31 12.00 -7.23
N PRO A 41 -12.00 10.91 -7.63
CA PRO A 41 -13.40 10.96 -8.05
C PRO A 41 -14.28 11.60 -6.97
N PRO A 42 -15.38 12.26 -7.35
CA PRO A 42 -16.36 12.78 -6.40
C PRO A 42 -16.81 11.69 -5.42
N GLY A 43 -16.87 12.04 -4.13
CA GLY A 43 -17.23 11.16 -3.03
C GLY A 43 -16.04 10.41 -2.42
N CYS A 44 -14.91 10.33 -3.13
CA CYS A 44 -13.71 9.66 -2.64
C CYS A 44 -12.77 10.62 -1.89
N GLU A 45 -13.09 11.91 -1.74
CA GLU A 45 -12.22 12.92 -1.10
C GLU A 45 -12.01 12.65 0.41
N SER A 46 -13.02 12.11 1.06
CA SER A 46 -12.99 11.72 2.46
C SER A 46 -12.33 10.35 2.64
N SER A 47 -12.02 10.01 3.90
CA SER A 47 -11.58 8.67 4.27
C SER A 47 -12.67 7.65 3.94
N GLN A 48 -12.24 6.55 3.32
CA GLN A 48 -13.05 5.38 3.00
C GLN A 48 -12.81 4.25 4.01
N ALA A 49 -12.27 4.55 5.20
CA ALA A 49 -12.25 3.60 6.30
C ALA A 49 -13.69 3.23 6.74
N GLY A 50 -13.85 2.03 7.29
CA GLY A 50 -15.13 1.53 7.80
C GLY A 50 -15.38 0.06 7.48
N GLU A 51 -16.51 -0.45 7.96
CA GLU A 51 -16.95 -1.81 7.68
C GLU A 51 -17.88 -1.82 6.45
N TYR A 52 -17.77 -2.87 5.63
CA TYR A 52 -18.58 -3.05 4.44
C TYR A 52 -19.04 -4.50 4.30
N ARG A 53 -20.20 -4.70 3.67
CA ARG A 53 -20.63 -6.02 3.19
C ARG A 53 -20.71 -6.04 1.67
N HIS A 54 -20.42 -7.19 1.06
CA HIS A 54 -20.64 -7.34 -0.38
C HIS A 54 -22.15 -7.36 -0.67
N GLU A 55 -22.61 -6.57 -1.65
CA GLU A 55 -24.03 -6.46 -2.01
C GLU A 55 -24.59 -7.81 -2.48
N GLU A 56 -23.91 -8.46 -3.44
CA GLU A 56 -24.39 -9.71 -4.04
C GLU A 56 -24.09 -10.97 -3.21
N ASN A 57 -23.21 -10.87 -2.20
CA ASN A 57 -22.78 -12.03 -1.42
C ASN A 57 -22.53 -11.67 0.05
N PRO A 58 -23.56 -11.72 0.91
CA PRO A 58 -23.47 -11.24 2.29
C PRO A 58 -22.53 -12.05 3.18
N ALA A 59 -22.01 -13.21 2.72
CA ALA A 59 -20.99 -13.97 3.44
C ALA A 59 -19.63 -13.24 3.48
N PHE A 60 -19.40 -12.28 2.58
CA PHE A 60 -18.18 -11.48 2.52
C PHE A 60 -18.39 -10.12 3.17
N ARG A 61 -17.61 -9.87 4.22
CA ARG A 61 -17.46 -8.56 4.86
C ARG A 61 -16.03 -8.04 4.68
N TYR A 62 -15.88 -6.74 4.78
CA TYR A 62 -14.61 -6.06 4.57
C TYR A 62 -14.42 -5.01 5.65
N ARG A 63 -13.25 -5.06 6.28
CA ARG A 63 -12.79 -3.99 7.16
C ARG A 63 -11.82 -3.10 6.38
N GLY A 64 -12.24 -1.86 6.18
CA GLY A 64 -11.48 -0.82 5.50
C GLY A 64 -10.66 0.05 6.45
N GLU A 65 -9.38 0.16 6.17
CA GLU A 65 -8.46 1.09 6.84
C GLU A 65 -7.82 2.00 5.79
N GLU A 66 -7.72 3.31 6.07
CA GLU A 66 -7.10 4.27 5.18
C GLU A 66 -6.04 5.11 5.90
N ASP A 67 -4.82 5.14 5.36
CA ASP A 67 -3.64 5.79 5.98
C ASP A 67 -3.23 7.12 5.30
N GLY A 68 -4.20 7.84 4.73
CA GLY A 68 -3.99 9.13 4.06
C GLY A 68 -3.50 9.03 2.62
N GLY A 69 -3.30 7.81 2.11
CA GLY A 69 -2.98 7.57 0.70
C GLY A 69 -3.29 6.15 0.22
N THR A 70 -3.47 5.19 1.12
CA THR A 70 -3.77 3.80 0.77
C THR A 70 -5.03 3.34 1.48
N LEU A 71 -6.00 2.84 0.72
CA LEU A 71 -7.15 2.12 1.24
C LEU A 71 -6.85 0.62 1.23
N THR A 72 -6.89 -0.01 2.40
CA THR A 72 -6.80 -1.47 2.55
C THR A 72 -8.14 -2.02 3.01
N LEU A 73 -8.74 -2.92 2.23
CA LEU A 73 -9.96 -3.64 2.57
C LEU A 73 -9.58 -5.09 2.90
N ALA A 74 -9.54 -5.45 4.18
CA ALA A 74 -9.30 -6.81 4.62
C ALA A 74 -10.60 -7.61 4.60
N VAL A 75 -10.59 -8.79 3.96
CA VAL A 75 -11.79 -9.66 3.93
C VAL A 75 -11.96 -10.36 5.26
N VAL A 76 -13.04 -10.02 5.94
CA VAL A 76 -13.54 -10.69 7.15
C VAL A 76 -14.66 -11.60 6.71
N ARG A 77 -14.53 -12.92 6.88
CA ARG A 77 -15.69 -13.80 6.62
C ARG A 77 -16.73 -13.51 7.70
N ALA A 78 -17.99 -13.38 7.31
CA ALA A 78 -19.07 -13.36 8.31
C ALA A 78 -19.00 -14.68 9.09
N LEU A 79 -18.85 -14.62 10.41
CA LEU A 79 -18.89 -15.79 11.29
C LEU A 79 -20.11 -16.63 10.91
N THR A 80 -19.90 -17.87 10.48
CA THR A 80 -20.90 -18.91 10.74
C THR A 80 -20.88 -19.14 12.26
N ASP A 81 -22.06 -19.25 12.89
CA ASP A 81 -22.29 -19.31 14.36
C ASP A 81 -21.51 -20.38 15.15
N THR A 82 -20.53 -21.06 14.54
CA THR A 82 -19.85 -22.23 15.09
C THR A 82 -18.36 -22.03 15.40
N ASP A 83 -17.72 -20.94 15.00
CA ASP A 83 -16.28 -20.75 15.27
C ASP A 83 -15.95 -19.35 15.80
N ALA A 84 -15.55 -19.31 17.08
CA ALA A 84 -15.03 -18.12 17.74
C ALA A 84 -13.57 -17.88 17.26
N GLY A 85 -13.45 -17.27 16.09
CA GLY A 85 -12.17 -16.81 15.55
C GLY A 85 -12.40 -15.87 14.38
N THR A 86 -11.88 -14.65 14.47
CA THR A 86 -11.82 -13.72 13.33
C THR A 86 -10.80 -14.24 12.32
N ASP A 87 -11.18 -15.28 11.56
CA ASP A 87 -10.33 -15.83 10.52
C ASP A 87 -10.38 -14.89 9.31
N SER A 88 -9.44 -13.95 9.27
CA SER A 88 -9.18 -13.18 8.06
C SER A 88 -8.89 -14.18 6.94
N SER A 89 -9.60 -14.09 5.82
CA SER A 89 -9.49 -15.09 4.76
C SER A 89 -8.14 -15.08 4.02
N GLY A 90 -7.15 -14.30 4.50
CA GLY A 90 -5.89 -13.99 3.82
C GLY A 90 -6.07 -13.07 2.60
N ALA A 91 -7.29 -12.90 2.10
CA ALA A 91 -7.60 -12.02 0.99
C ALA A 91 -7.73 -10.56 1.44
N SER A 92 -7.20 -9.65 0.62
CA SER A 92 -7.24 -8.21 0.87
C SER A 92 -7.31 -7.44 -0.45
N ILE A 93 -7.81 -6.22 -0.41
CA ILE A 93 -7.75 -5.28 -1.54
C ILE A 93 -6.92 -4.09 -1.07
N VAL A 94 -5.85 -3.77 -1.80
CA VAL A 94 -4.94 -2.67 -1.46
C VAL A 94 -4.94 -1.68 -2.62
N LEU A 95 -5.44 -0.47 -2.38
CA LEU A 95 -5.59 0.56 -3.40
C LEU A 95 -4.88 1.84 -2.99
N GLN A 96 -4.06 2.37 -3.89
CA GLN A 96 -3.40 3.67 -3.72
C GLN A 96 -4.25 4.78 -4.31
N ARG A 97 -4.37 5.87 -3.57
CA ARG A 97 -5.04 7.10 -3.97
C ARG A 97 -4.17 7.83 -5.01
N THR A 98 -4.67 7.95 -6.23
CA THR A 98 -4.01 8.65 -7.33
C THR A 98 -4.89 9.79 -7.87
N PRO A 99 -4.36 10.68 -8.73
CA PRO A 99 -5.19 11.65 -9.43
C PRO A 99 -6.22 11.05 -10.40
N GLY A 100 -6.22 9.73 -10.62
CA GLY A 100 -7.24 9.02 -11.39
C GLY A 100 -8.22 8.23 -10.51
N GLY A 101 -8.15 8.38 -9.18
CA GLY A 101 -8.87 7.57 -8.22
C GLY A 101 -8.00 6.53 -7.52
N PHE A 102 -8.63 5.60 -6.82
CA PHE A 102 -7.94 4.54 -6.12
C PHE A 102 -7.66 3.37 -7.06
N VAL A 103 -6.39 3.01 -7.22
CA VAL A 103 -5.93 1.92 -8.09
C VAL A 103 -4.96 1.02 -7.34
N GLY A 104 -5.04 -0.27 -7.59
CA GLY A 104 -4.16 -1.24 -6.96
C GLY A 104 -4.59 -2.65 -7.28
N GLU A 105 -4.63 -3.51 -6.27
CA GLU A 105 -4.79 -4.95 -6.48
C GLU A 105 -5.62 -5.62 -5.39
N THR A 106 -6.41 -6.61 -5.79
CA THR A 106 -6.91 -7.65 -4.90
C THR A 106 -5.84 -8.73 -4.77
N ARG A 107 -5.44 -9.04 -3.54
CA ARG A 107 -4.48 -10.10 -3.18
C ARG A 107 -5.22 -11.25 -2.53
N ALA A 108 -4.92 -12.48 -2.94
CA ALA A 108 -5.51 -13.69 -2.39
C ALA A 108 -4.60 -14.91 -2.59
N THR A 109 -5.07 -16.09 -2.20
CA THR A 109 -4.46 -17.38 -2.55
C THR A 109 -5.31 -18.05 -3.63
N GLY A 110 -4.71 -18.29 -4.79
CA GLY A 110 -5.25 -19.15 -5.84
C GLY A 110 -4.62 -20.54 -5.78
N PHE A 111 -5.02 -21.42 -6.71
CA PHE A 111 -4.48 -22.78 -6.80
C PHE A 111 -4.14 -23.12 -8.26
N THR A 112 -3.03 -23.82 -8.47
CA THR A 112 -2.63 -24.32 -9.80
C THR A 112 -3.50 -25.49 -10.25
N GLY A 113 -3.30 -25.97 -11.48
CA GLY A 113 -4.00 -27.16 -11.99
C GLY A 113 -3.68 -28.42 -11.19
N SER A 114 -2.48 -28.50 -10.61
CA SER A 114 -2.09 -29.57 -9.67
C SER A 114 -2.63 -29.39 -8.25
N GLY A 115 -3.27 -28.26 -7.94
CA GLY A 115 -3.82 -27.93 -6.62
C GLY A 115 -2.82 -27.28 -5.65
N ALA A 116 -1.65 -26.87 -6.13
CA ALA A 116 -0.67 -26.16 -5.30
C ALA A 116 -1.15 -24.73 -5.00
N PRO A 117 -1.03 -24.22 -3.75
CA PRO A 117 -1.43 -22.86 -3.43
C PRO A 117 -0.44 -21.84 -4.03
N CYS A 118 -0.98 -20.78 -4.62
CA CYS A 118 -0.22 -19.68 -5.22
C CYS A 118 -0.72 -18.33 -4.69
N PRO A 119 0.18 -17.41 -4.29
CA PRO A 119 -0.22 -16.03 -4.08
C PRO A 119 -0.65 -15.44 -5.42
N VAL A 120 -1.79 -14.75 -5.43
CA VAL A 120 -2.32 -14.08 -6.62
C VAL A 120 -2.62 -12.64 -6.33
N ALA A 121 -2.41 -11.80 -7.34
CA ALA A 121 -2.77 -10.40 -7.34
C ALA A 121 -3.51 -10.07 -8.63
N PHE A 122 -4.64 -9.38 -8.51
CA PHE A 122 -5.46 -8.98 -9.64
C PHE A 122 -5.67 -7.47 -9.63
N PRO A 123 -5.52 -6.77 -10.76
CA PRO A 123 -5.77 -5.35 -10.83
C PRO A 123 -7.20 -5.01 -10.37
N THR A 124 -7.30 -4.05 -9.46
CA THR A 124 -8.54 -3.57 -8.88
C THR A 124 -8.51 -2.05 -8.82
N GLU A 125 -9.65 -1.43 -9.08
CA GLU A 125 -9.81 0.03 -9.01
C GLU A 125 -11.14 0.38 -8.35
N LEU A 126 -11.15 1.48 -7.60
CA LEU A 126 -12.37 2.07 -7.05
C LEU A 126 -12.97 2.98 -8.12
N VAL A 127 -14.16 2.64 -8.59
CA VAL A 127 -14.83 3.38 -9.67
C VAL A 127 -15.85 4.39 -9.15
N ALA A 128 -16.34 4.22 -7.93
CA ALA A 128 -17.21 5.19 -7.25
C ALA A 128 -17.10 5.05 -5.73
N CYS A 129 -17.22 6.19 -5.04
CA CYS A 129 -17.47 6.27 -3.61
C CYS A 129 -18.74 7.09 -3.40
N ASP A 130 -19.66 6.59 -2.59
CA ASP A 130 -20.82 7.34 -2.14
C ASP A 130 -21.11 7.02 -0.66
N ASP A 131 -22.11 7.69 -0.11
CA ASP A 131 -22.49 7.49 1.30
C ASP A 131 -23.00 6.06 1.57
N ALA A 132 -23.53 5.38 0.55
CA ALA A 132 -24.02 4.01 0.65
C ALA A 132 -22.88 2.97 0.56
N GLY A 133 -21.73 3.33 -0.02
CA GLY A 133 -20.55 2.48 -0.01
C GLY A 133 -19.57 2.70 -1.16
N LEU A 134 -18.95 1.60 -1.60
CA LEU A 134 -17.87 1.57 -2.58
C LEU A 134 -18.26 0.73 -3.79
N THR A 135 -17.98 1.21 -4.99
CA THR A 135 -18.02 0.36 -6.19
C THR A 135 -16.60 0.09 -6.66
N LEU A 136 -16.21 -1.17 -6.68
CA LEU A 136 -14.94 -1.67 -7.18
C LEU A 136 -15.10 -2.22 -8.60
N ARG A 137 -14.04 -2.17 -9.39
CA ARG A 137 -13.91 -2.93 -10.63
C ARG A 137 -12.66 -3.80 -10.53
N ALA A 138 -12.85 -5.11 -10.55
CA ALA A 138 -11.78 -6.10 -10.36
C ALA A 138 -11.86 -7.19 -11.43
N VAL A 139 -10.77 -7.89 -11.67
CA VAL A 139 -10.79 -9.11 -12.49
C VAL A 139 -11.51 -10.22 -11.73
N ALA A 140 -12.51 -10.86 -12.37
CA ALA A 140 -13.33 -11.90 -11.76
C ALA A 140 -12.58 -13.20 -11.50
N SER A 141 -11.69 -13.57 -12.43
CA SER A 141 -10.92 -14.80 -12.39
C SER A 141 -9.74 -14.68 -13.35
N THR A 142 -8.60 -15.25 -12.94
CA THR A 142 -7.44 -15.44 -13.81
C THR A 142 -6.96 -16.86 -13.61
N SER A 143 -6.74 -17.61 -14.69
CA SER A 143 -6.07 -18.90 -14.61
C SER A 143 -4.60 -18.70 -14.25
N ILE A 144 -4.04 -19.60 -13.45
CA ILE A 144 -2.65 -19.56 -13.00
C ILE A 144 -1.97 -20.83 -13.48
N ASP A 145 -0.74 -20.71 -13.97
CA ASP A 145 0.07 -21.88 -14.34
C ASP A 145 0.80 -22.49 -13.13
N GLU A 146 1.54 -23.59 -13.36
CA GLU A 146 2.29 -24.27 -12.31
C GLU A 146 3.46 -23.43 -11.74
N GLY A 147 3.81 -22.31 -12.38
CA GLY A 147 4.81 -21.34 -11.91
C GLY A 147 4.21 -20.18 -11.11
N CYS A 148 2.93 -20.27 -10.70
CA CYS A 148 2.19 -19.19 -10.07
C CYS A 148 2.14 -17.90 -10.91
N GLN A 149 2.11 -18.01 -12.24
CA GLN A 149 1.97 -16.87 -13.14
C GLN A 149 0.58 -16.85 -13.78
N PRO A 150 0.01 -15.65 -14.08
CA PRO A 150 -1.17 -15.54 -14.91
C PRO A 150 -0.97 -16.30 -16.22
N SER A 151 -1.91 -17.20 -16.53
CA SER A 151 -1.81 -18.03 -17.71
C SER A 151 -1.86 -17.14 -18.96
N ARG A 152 -0.88 -17.30 -19.85
CA ARG A 152 -0.81 -16.56 -21.12
C ARG A 152 -1.75 -17.12 -22.20
N THR A 153 -2.35 -18.25 -21.91
CA THR A 153 -3.26 -19.00 -22.78
C THR A 153 -4.66 -18.95 -22.21
N GLY A 154 -5.62 -18.51 -23.01
CA GLY A 154 -7.03 -18.44 -22.63
C GLY A 154 -7.69 -17.12 -23.04
N PRO A 155 -9.00 -17.00 -22.80
CA PRO A 155 -9.71 -15.74 -23.00
C PRO A 155 -9.17 -14.65 -22.07
N PRO A 156 -9.24 -13.37 -22.49
CA PRO A 156 -8.82 -12.27 -21.65
C PRO A 156 -9.65 -12.22 -20.35
N PRO A 157 -9.05 -11.79 -19.22
CA PRO A 157 -9.74 -11.70 -17.95
C PRO A 157 -10.91 -10.71 -18.03
N VAL A 158 -12.09 -11.17 -17.59
CA VAL A 158 -13.28 -10.33 -17.50
C VAL A 158 -13.20 -9.49 -16.23
N ARG A 159 -13.44 -8.18 -16.36
CA ARG A 159 -13.57 -7.27 -15.21
C ARG A 159 -15.04 -7.15 -14.80
N LEU A 160 -15.32 -7.36 -13.53
CA LEU A 160 -16.65 -7.20 -12.94
C LEU A 160 -16.68 -6.00 -12.01
N LYS A 161 -17.86 -5.40 -11.91
CA LYS A 161 -18.15 -4.41 -10.87
C LYS A 161 -18.60 -5.15 -9.62
N GLN A 162 -18.11 -4.72 -8.47
CA GLN A 162 -18.50 -5.24 -7.16
C GLN A 162 -18.92 -4.07 -6.29
N VAL A 163 -20.10 -4.16 -5.68
CA VAL A 163 -20.61 -3.12 -4.79
C VAL A 163 -20.42 -3.59 -3.35
N LEU A 164 -19.76 -2.76 -2.56
CA LEU A 164 -19.57 -2.94 -1.13
C LEU A 164 -20.44 -1.91 -0.41
N LEU A 165 -21.45 -2.36 0.31
CA LEU A 165 -22.35 -1.49 1.06
C LEU A 165 -21.73 -1.18 2.41
N ARG A 166 -21.65 0.11 2.75
CA ARG A 166 -21.15 0.58 4.04
C ARG A 166 -22.09 0.10 5.14
N GLU A 167 -21.52 -0.49 6.19
CA GLU A 167 -22.27 -0.80 7.39
C GLU A 167 -22.31 0.43 8.28
N THR A 168 -23.51 0.78 8.76
CA THR A 168 -23.63 1.78 9.81
C THR A 168 -22.90 1.26 11.04
N PRO A 169 -22.05 2.08 11.70
CA PRO A 169 -21.49 1.70 12.98
C PRO A 169 -22.65 1.27 13.89
N ASP A 170 -22.56 0.08 14.49
CA ASP A 170 -23.55 -0.34 15.46
C ASP A 170 -23.63 0.76 16.52
N ALA A 171 -24.77 1.45 16.56
CA ALA A 171 -25.14 2.25 17.70
C ALA A 171 -25.42 1.24 18.81
N GLY A 172 -24.35 0.86 19.53
CA GLY A 172 -24.46 -0.08 20.64
C GLY A 172 -25.58 0.33 21.61
N PRO A 173 -26.16 -0.63 22.33
CA PRO A 173 -27.28 -0.40 23.24
C PRO A 173 -26.96 0.62 24.35
#